data_AF-A0A970GF98-F1
#
_entry.id   AF-A0A970GF98-F1
#
_cell.length_a   1.000
_cell.length_b   1.000
_cell.length_c   1.000
_cell.angle_alpha   90.00
_cell.angle_beta   90.00
_cell.angle_gamma   90.00
#
_symmetry.space_group_name_H-M   'P 1'
#
loop_
_entity.id
_entity.type
_entity.pdbx_description
1 polymer ?
#
loop_
_entity_poly.entity_id
_entity_poly.type
_entity_poly.pdbx_seq_one_letter_code
_entity_poly.pdbx_strand_id
1 'polypeptide(L)'
;MKRLYSRPVILLFAVIGFFSMSVNSCEELISLPMSEAEVASGLREALTIGAVNAVLATNKENGYFGNDAIKIPFPAEAAGAMNYMQNSALLRPLLNEFVLRLNRAAEQAAVNARPIFTNAIRDITIQDAWGILRGGQNAATNYLHDRTYSQLYSAFKPDVIRSLNSVGAQNAWAELTNAYNTIATLSPNLNKVNTDLADYATNKALDGLFLMVAEEEAKIRRDPAARVTELLKKVFAQQ
;
A
#
# COMPACT_ATOMS: atom_id res chain seq x y z
N MET A 1 -38.21 -29.25 102.37
CA MET A 1 -38.90 -28.84 101.13
C MET A 1 -37.92 -28.07 100.25
N LYS A 2 -37.72 -28.57 99.02
CA LYS A 2 -37.38 -27.87 97.74
C LYS A 2 -36.23 -26.83 97.66
N ARG A 3 -35.24 -27.22 96.83
CA ARG A 3 -34.64 -26.48 95.67
C ARG A 3 -33.68 -25.32 95.99
N LEU A 4 -32.62 -25.00 95.23
CA LEU A 4 -31.89 -25.57 94.09
C LEU A 4 -30.57 -24.76 93.99
N TYR A 5 -29.54 -25.36 93.38
CA TYR A 5 -28.24 -24.79 93.00
C TYR A 5 -28.36 -23.60 92.01
N SER A 6 -27.45 -22.61 92.08
CA SER A 6 -27.11 -21.75 90.93
C SER A 6 -25.72 -21.11 91.10
N ARG A 7 -24.80 -21.42 90.17
CA ARG A 7 -23.55 -20.68 89.90
C ARG A 7 -23.76 -19.88 88.61
N PRO A 8 -23.08 -18.73 88.46
CA PRO A 8 -22.46 -18.39 87.16
C PRO A 8 -20.99 -17.97 87.38
N VAL A 9 -19.98 -18.54 86.72
CA VAL A 9 -19.56 -18.33 85.31
C VAL A 9 -19.22 -16.86 85.05
N ILE A 10 -17.92 -16.53 85.06
CA ILE A 10 -17.38 -15.30 84.44
C ILE A 10 -16.42 -15.73 83.33
N LEU A 11 -16.78 -15.33 82.11
CA LEU A 11 -16.14 -15.65 80.84
C LEU A 11 -14.75 -14.97 80.73
N LEU A 12 -13.81 -15.73 80.19
CA LEU A 12 -12.54 -15.26 79.64
C LEU A 12 -12.82 -14.67 78.24
N PHE A 13 -12.60 -13.37 78.03
CA PHE A 13 -12.64 -12.76 76.70
C PHE A 13 -11.31 -13.03 75.97
N ALA A 14 -11.34 -13.86 74.93
CA ALA A 14 -10.26 -13.98 73.96
C ALA A 14 -10.47 -12.96 72.83
N VAL A 15 -9.55 -12.01 72.69
CA VAL A 15 -9.51 -11.05 71.58
C VAL A 15 -8.86 -11.76 70.39
N ILE A 16 -9.66 -12.09 69.37
CA ILE A 16 -9.17 -12.58 68.08
C ILE A 16 -8.98 -11.36 67.18
N GLY A 17 -7.72 -11.00 66.92
CA GLY A 17 -7.35 -9.97 65.97
C GLY A 17 -7.63 -10.43 64.53
N PHE A 18 -8.52 -9.71 63.85
CA PHE A 18 -8.82 -9.89 62.43
C PHE A 18 -7.76 -9.12 61.62
N PHE A 19 -6.75 -9.82 61.10
CA PHE A 19 -5.76 -9.26 60.19
C PHE A 19 -6.36 -9.21 58.78
N SER A 20 -6.88 -8.05 58.36
CA SER A 20 -7.36 -7.84 57.01
C SER A 20 -6.18 -7.63 56.05
N MET A 21 -5.83 -8.66 55.27
CA MET A 21 -5.00 -8.48 54.07
C MET A 21 -5.86 -7.83 52.99
N SER A 22 -5.63 -6.54 52.75
CA SER A 22 -6.09 -5.86 51.55
C SER A 22 -5.33 -6.41 50.35
N VAL A 23 -5.96 -7.30 49.59
CA VAL A 23 -5.51 -7.67 48.25
C VAL A 23 -5.85 -6.51 47.30
N ASN A 24 -4.87 -5.65 47.04
CA ASN A 24 -4.92 -4.79 45.85
C ASN A 24 -4.65 -5.69 44.65
N SER A 25 -5.68 -6.39 44.15
CA SER A 25 -5.63 -7.00 42.82
C SER A 25 -5.77 -5.86 41.80
N CYS A 26 -4.67 -5.16 41.58
CA CYS A 26 -4.51 -4.36 40.38
C CYS A 26 -4.37 -5.36 39.25
N GLU A 27 -5.37 -5.37 38.39
CA GLU A 27 -5.46 -6.10 37.14
C GLU A 27 -4.31 -5.61 36.23
N GLU A 28 -3.10 -6.15 36.44
CA GLU A 28 -2.13 -6.23 35.36
C GLU A 28 -2.79 -7.10 34.29
N LEU A 29 -3.42 -6.43 33.32
CA LEU A 29 -3.64 -6.95 31.98
C LEU A 29 -2.26 -7.35 31.45
N ILE A 30 -1.84 -8.57 31.79
CA ILE A 30 -0.73 -9.25 31.14
C ILE A 30 -1.16 -9.35 29.67
N SER A 31 -0.66 -8.43 28.84
CA SER A 31 -0.70 -8.60 27.41
C SER A 31 0.13 -9.84 27.11
N LEU A 32 -0.52 -10.99 27.00
CA LEU A 32 0.15 -12.21 26.58
C LEU A 32 0.91 -11.90 25.28
N PRO A 33 2.21 -12.26 25.19
CA PRO A 33 2.96 -12.11 23.96
C PRO A 33 2.16 -12.77 22.83
N MET A 34 1.87 -12.03 21.76
CA MET A 34 1.17 -12.60 20.62
C MET A 34 1.94 -13.80 20.08
N SER A 35 1.23 -14.84 19.68
CA SER A 35 1.86 -15.92 18.93
C SER A 35 2.39 -15.38 17.59
N GLU A 36 3.48 -15.98 17.09
CA GLU A 36 4.04 -15.61 15.78
C GLU A 36 3.01 -15.75 14.64
N ALA A 37 2.08 -16.70 14.78
CA ALA A 37 0.99 -16.92 13.85
C ALA A 37 -0.03 -15.75 13.84
N GLU A 38 -0.37 -15.20 15.00
CA GLU A 38 -1.24 -14.02 15.10
C GLU A 38 -0.55 -12.78 14.53
N VAL A 39 0.76 -12.62 14.76
CA VAL A 39 1.54 -11.53 14.16
C VAL A 39 1.52 -11.61 12.64
N ALA A 40 1.76 -12.80 12.09
CA ALA A 40 1.71 -13.01 10.64
C ALA A 40 0.31 -12.77 10.06
N SER A 41 -0.75 -13.19 10.76
CA SER A 41 -2.12 -12.95 10.32
C SER A 41 -2.48 -11.47 10.33
N GLY A 42 -2.14 -10.75 11.41
CA GLY A 42 -2.42 -9.32 11.52
C GLY A 42 -1.67 -8.51 10.48
N LEU A 43 -0.41 -8.85 10.21
CA LEU A 43 0.33 -8.19 9.15
C LEU A 43 -0.32 -8.45 7.77
N ARG A 44 -0.70 -9.69 7.46
CA ARG A 44 -1.37 -10.00 6.18
C ARG A 44 -2.68 -9.23 6.02
N GLU A 45 -3.46 -9.09 7.08
CA GLU A 45 -4.66 -8.26 7.09
C GLU A 45 -4.32 -6.79 6.77
N ALA A 46 -3.29 -6.23 7.43
CA ALA A 46 -2.83 -4.85 7.24
C ALA A 46 -2.48 -4.60 5.77
N LEU A 47 -1.65 -5.47 5.22
CA LEU A 47 -1.16 -5.38 3.85
C LEU A 47 -2.27 -5.56 2.85
N THR A 48 -3.24 -6.43 3.14
CA THR A 48 -4.42 -6.61 2.28
C THR A 48 -5.22 -5.32 2.21
N ILE A 49 -5.50 -4.68 3.34
CA ILE A 49 -6.22 -3.41 3.39
C ILE A 49 -5.44 -2.33 2.63
N GLY A 50 -4.15 -2.16 2.92
CA GLY A 50 -3.31 -1.15 2.26
C GLY A 50 -3.21 -1.36 0.74
N ALA A 51 -2.96 -2.59 0.30
CA ALA A 51 -2.89 -2.90 -1.13
C ALA A 51 -4.24 -2.69 -1.83
N VAL A 52 -5.35 -3.08 -1.21
CA VAL A 52 -6.69 -2.85 -1.77
C VAL A 52 -7.01 -1.36 -1.84
N ASN A 53 -6.69 -0.58 -0.81
CA ASN A 53 -6.87 0.87 -0.81
C ASN A 53 -6.05 1.53 -1.92
N ALA A 54 -4.78 1.15 -2.10
CA ALA A 54 -3.94 1.64 -3.17
C ALA A 54 -4.54 1.34 -4.56
N VAL A 55 -5.06 0.14 -4.78
CA VAL A 55 -5.76 -0.23 -6.01
C VAL A 55 -7.03 0.60 -6.21
N LEU A 56 -7.84 0.80 -5.18
CA LEU A 56 -9.07 1.60 -5.29
C LEU A 56 -8.76 3.08 -5.55
N ALA A 57 -7.71 3.62 -4.94
CA ALA A 57 -7.27 4.99 -5.15
C ALA A 57 -6.79 5.23 -6.58
N THR A 58 -6.15 4.22 -7.19
CA THR A 58 -5.59 4.30 -8.55
C THR A 58 -6.58 3.91 -9.64
N ASN A 59 -7.56 3.03 -9.36
CA ASN A 59 -8.51 2.54 -10.36
C ASN A 59 -9.70 3.47 -10.63
N LYS A 60 -9.98 4.42 -9.74
CA LYS A 60 -11.06 5.38 -9.94
C LYS A 60 -10.74 6.41 -11.01
N GLU A 61 -11.78 7.06 -11.52
CA GLU A 61 -11.60 8.22 -12.39
C GLU A 61 -10.77 9.30 -11.68
N ASN A 62 -9.74 9.78 -12.37
CA ASN A 62 -8.75 10.74 -11.87
C ASN A 62 -7.86 10.20 -10.75
N GLY A 63 -7.85 8.88 -10.53
CA GLY A 63 -6.91 8.21 -9.63
C GLY A 63 -5.46 8.48 -10.03
N TYR A 64 -5.16 8.44 -11.34
CA TYR A 64 -3.87 8.86 -11.89
C TYR A 64 -3.91 10.30 -12.40
N PHE A 65 -4.85 10.62 -13.29
CA PHE A 65 -4.80 11.90 -14.01
C PHE A 65 -4.90 13.14 -13.10
N GLY A 66 -5.63 13.01 -11.99
CA GLY A 66 -5.83 14.06 -10.99
C GLY A 66 -4.89 13.97 -9.79
N ASN A 67 -3.94 13.03 -9.77
CA ASN A 67 -2.97 12.88 -8.71
C ASN A 67 -1.56 13.18 -9.24
N ASP A 68 -1.06 14.38 -8.98
CA ASP A 68 0.24 14.84 -9.50
C ASP A 68 1.43 13.95 -9.10
N ALA A 69 1.33 13.17 -8.01
CA ALA A 69 2.39 12.26 -7.58
C ALA A 69 2.53 11.03 -8.49
N ILE A 70 1.44 10.58 -9.10
CA ILE A 70 1.42 9.36 -9.92
C ILE A 70 0.93 9.58 -11.34
N LYS A 71 0.46 10.79 -11.67
CA LYS A 71 0.03 11.17 -13.01
C LYS A 71 1.13 10.80 -13.99
N ILE A 72 0.78 10.01 -14.99
CA ILE A 72 1.70 9.60 -16.04
C ILE A 72 1.85 10.80 -16.98
N PRO A 73 3.01 11.45 -17.00
CA PRO A 73 3.24 12.53 -17.93
C PRO A 73 3.56 11.93 -19.31
N PHE A 74 3.70 12.82 -20.27
CA PHE A 74 4.35 12.45 -21.52
C PHE A 74 5.84 12.17 -21.27
N PRO A 75 6.49 11.26 -22.02
CA PRO A 75 7.90 10.91 -21.79
C PRO A 75 8.83 12.13 -21.80
N ALA A 76 9.64 12.28 -20.76
CA ALA A 76 10.48 13.45 -20.52
C ALA A 76 11.55 13.63 -21.61
N GLU A 77 11.97 12.54 -22.21
CA GLU A 77 12.95 12.51 -23.29
C GLU A 77 12.41 13.18 -24.56
N ALA A 78 11.10 13.36 -24.69
CA ALA A 78 10.45 14.12 -25.75
C ALA A 78 10.11 15.57 -25.36
N ALA A 79 10.72 16.11 -24.29
CA ALA A 79 10.41 17.45 -23.77
C ALA A 79 10.56 18.59 -24.80
N GLY A 80 11.51 18.50 -25.72
CA GLY A 80 11.64 19.48 -26.81
C GLY A 80 10.41 19.51 -27.73
N ALA A 81 9.93 18.34 -28.14
CA ALA A 81 8.71 18.22 -28.96
C ALA A 81 7.46 18.63 -28.17
N MET A 82 7.40 18.27 -26.88
CA MET A 82 6.32 18.71 -25.99
C MET A 82 6.21 20.22 -25.91
N ASN A 83 7.33 20.94 -25.71
CA ASN A 83 7.31 22.39 -25.62
C ASN A 83 6.74 23.04 -26.89
N TYR A 84 7.09 22.52 -28.07
CA TYR A 84 6.49 22.98 -29.32
C TYR A 84 4.98 22.69 -29.38
N MET A 85 4.56 21.47 -29.04
CA MET A 85 3.15 21.07 -29.05
C MET A 85 2.30 21.87 -28.05
N GLN A 86 2.82 22.16 -26.87
CA GLN A 86 2.14 22.93 -25.82
C GLN A 86 1.90 24.39 -26.25
N ASN A 87 2.88 24.99 -26.95
CA ASN A 87 2.78 26.38 -27.42
C ASN A 87 1.93 26.51 -28.70
N SER A 88 1.65 25.42 -29.40
CA SER A 88 0.78 25.41 -30.58
C SER A 88 -0.70 25.32 -30.18
N ALA A 89 -1.51 26.28 -30.62
CA ALA A 89 -2.96 26.26 -30.41
C ALA A 89 -3.66 25.05 -31.06
N LEU A 90 -3.08 24.53 -32.14
CA LEU A 90 -3.60 23.36 -32.87
C LEU A 90 -3.23 22.04 -32.19
N LEU A 91 -2.01 21.93 -31.65
CA LEU A 91 -1.48 20.66 -31.13
C LEU A 91 -1.72 20.46 -29.63
N ARG A 92 -1.85 21.55 -28.86
CA ARG A 92 -2.08 21.48 -27.41
C ARG A 92 -3.30 20.64 -27.03
N PRO A 93 -4.47 20.73 -27.69
CA PRO A 93 -5.62 19.87 -27.38
C PRO A 93 -5.32 18.37 -27.57
N LEU A 94 -4.57 18.02 -28.61
CA LEU A 94 -4.18 16.63 -28.90
C LEU A 94 -3.23 16.09 -27.84
N LEU A 95 -2.26 16.89 -27.40
CA LEU A 95 -1.34 16.52 -26.31
C LEU A 95 -2.11 16.29 -24.99
N ASN A 96 -3.06 17.16 -24.67
CA ASN A 96 -3.87 17.02 -23.47
C ASN A 96 -4.74 15.76 -23.49
N GLU A 97 -5.40 15.48 -24.62
CA GLU A 97 -6.19 14.25 -24.81
C GLU A 97 -5.31 13.01 -24.72
N PHE A 98 -4.10 13.05 -25.29
CA PHE A 98 -3.14 11.97 -25.17
C PHE A 98 -2.78 11.67 -23.71
N VAL A 99 -2.38 12.69 -22.94
CA VAL A 99 -2.01 12.52 -21.53
C VAL A 99 -3.21 12.02 -20.73
N LEU A 100 -4.41 12.54 -20.99
CA LEU A 100 -5.63 12.05 -20.35
C LEU A 100 -5.83 10.55 -20.62
N ARG A 101 -5.78 10.11 -21.89
CA ARG A 101 -5.99 8.71 -22.28
C ARG A 101 -4.95 7.76 -21.71
N LEU A 102 -3.70 8.21 -21.65
CA LEU A 102 -2.60 7.49 -21.02
C LEU A 102 -2.91 7.19 -19.54
N ASN A 103 -3.37 8.20 -18.81
CA ASN A 103 -3.75 8.06 -17.40
C ASN A 103 -5.03 7.23 -17.23
N ARG A 104 -6.04 7.39 -18.10
CA ARG A 104 -7.24 6.53 -18.10
C ARG A 104 -6.89 5.07 -18.33
N ALA A 105 -5.88 4.78 -19.14
CA ALA A 105 -5.38 3.42 -19.36
C ALA A 105 -4.83 2.80 -18.06
N ALA A 106 -4.03 3.57 -17.31
CA ALA A 106 -3.47 3.14 -16.04
C ALA A 106 -4.57 2.96 -14.97
N GLU A 107 -5.54 3.88 -14.91
CA GLU A 107 -6.71 3.75 -14.04
C GLU A 107 -7.47 2.46 -14.34
N GLN A 108 -7.77 2.18 -15.61
CA GLN A 108 -8.47 0.96 -15.99
C GLN A 108 -7.67 -0.31 -15.67
N ALA A 109 -6.36 -0.32 -15.93
CA ALA A 109 -5.49 -1.47 -15.68
C ALA A 109 -5.31 -1.77 -14.18
N ALA A 110 -5.40 -0.76 -13.31
CA ALA A 110 -5.18 -0.89 -11.87
C ALA A 110 -6.06 -1.95 -11.20
N VAL A 111 -7.27 -2.21 -11.71
CA VAL A 111 -8.17 -3.25 -11.17
C VAL A 111 -7.52 -4.65 -11.17
N ASN A 112 -6.63 -4.92 -12.13
CA ASN A 112 -5.97 -6.21 -12.29
C ASN A 112 -4.97 -6.50 -11.16
N ALA A 113 -4.52 -5.47 -10.43
CA ALA A 113 -3.56 -5.62 -9.35
C ALA A 113 -4.14 -6.28 -8.09
N ARG A 114 -5.44 -6.11 -7.83
CA ARG A 114 -6.07 -6.60 -6.60
C ARG A 114 -5.85 -8.10 -6.37
N PRO A 115 -6.21 -9.01 -7.30
CA PRO A 115 -6.00 -10.45 -7.10
C PRO A 115 -4.51 -10.82 -6.98
N ILE A 116 -3.63 -10.12 -7.68
CA ILE A 116 -2.18 -10.37 -7.65
C ILE A 116 -1.61 -10.04 -6.27
N PHE A 117 -1.92 -8.85 -5.73
CA PHE A 117 -1.51 -8.49 -4.38
C PHE A 117 -2.09 -9.40 -3.32
N THR A 118 -3.40 -9.70 -3.37
CA THR A 118 -4.02 -10.56 -2.35
C THR A 118 -3.43 -11.97 -2.33
N ASN A 119 -3.06 -12.51 -3.50
CA ASN A 119 -2.39 -13.80 -3.58
C ASN A 119 -0.98 -13.74 -2.98
N ALA A 120 -0.18 -12.75 -3.36
CA ALA A 120 1.17 -12.58 -2.81
C ALA A 120 1.16 -12.36 -1.28
N ILE A 121 0.17 -11.63 -0.76
CA ILE A 121 0.00 -11.40 0.68
C ILE A 121 -0.40 -12.69 1.40
N ARG A 122 -1.28 -13.50 0.80
CA ARG A 122 -1.66 -14.80 1.38
C ARG A 122 -0.45 -15.72 1.52
N ASP A 123 0.49 -15.63 0.59
CA ASP A 123 1.68 -16.48 0.55
C ASP A 123 2.82 -15.98 1.49
N ILE A 124 2.61 -14.86 2.21
CA ILE A 124 3.55 -14.38 3.25
C ILE A 124 3.69 -15.44 4.35
N THR A 125 4.92 -15.91 4.55
CA THR A 125 5.26 -16.82 5.63
C THR A 125 5.37 -16.09 6.98
N ILE A 126 5.45 -16.84 8.08
CA ILE A 126 5.69 -16.24 9.42
C ILE A 126 7.04 -15.49 9.43
N GLN A 127 8.06 -16.06 8.79
CA GLN A 127 9.38 -15.43 8.68
C GLN A 127 9.34 -14.14 7.88
N ASP A 128 8.65 -14.15 6.72
CA ASP A 128 8.46 -12.94 5.91
C ASP A 128 7.74 -11.86 6.73
N ALA A 129 6.70 -12.24 7.48
CA ALA A 129 5.94 -11.30 8.28
C ALA A 129 6.81 -10.60 9.33
N TRP A 130 7.65 -11.34 10.04
CA TRP A 130 8.61 -10.75 10.97
C TRP A 130 9.64 -9.86 10.28
N GLY A 131 10.13 -10.27 9.10
CA GLY A 131 11.05 -9.48 8.29
C GLY A 131 10.45 -8.15 7.85
N ILE A 132 9.18 -8.15 7.44
CA ILE A 132 8.43 -6.95 7.05
C ILE A 132 8.17 -6.05 8.27
N LEU A 133 7.69 -6.62 9.37
CA LEU A 133 7.32 -5.88 10.59
C LEU A 133 8.51 -5.13 11.19
N ARG A 134 9.66 -5.81 11.29
CA ARG A 134 10.92 -5.26 11.81
C ARG A 134 11.75 -4.53 10.74
N GLY A 135 11.33 -4.61 9.49
CA GLY A 135 11.98 -3.95 8.37
C GLY A 135 11.76 -2.44 8.35
N GLY A 136 12.47 -1.77 7.45
CA GLY A 136 12.38 -0.32 7.25
C GLY A 136 10.99 0.14 6.75
N GLN A 137 10.85 1.45 6.53
CA GLN A 137 9.56 2.10 6.26
C GLN A 137 8.78 1.52 5.06
N ASN A 138 9.47 0.94 4.08
CA ASN A 138 8.89 0.40 2.84
C ASN A 138 9.04 -1.13 2.73
N ALA A 139 9.26 -1.84 3.84
CA ALA A 139 9.59 -3.27 3.79
C ALA A 139 8.47 -4.11 3.15
N ALA A 140 7.20 -3.77 3.41
CA ALA A 140 6.10 -4.49 2.81
C ALA A 140 5.91 -4.15 1.33
N THR A 141 6.08 -2.86 0.98
CA THR A 141 6.03 -2.39 -0.39
C THR A 141 7.09 -3.08 -1.24
N ASN A 142 8.33 -3.16 -0.74
CA ASN A 142 9.42 -3.85 -1.43
C ASN A 142 9.12 -5.35 -1.59
N TYR A 143 8.61 -6.00 -0.53
CA TYR A 143 8.20 -7.40 -0.62
C TYR A 143 7.16 -7.63 -1.72
N LEU A 144 6.10 -6.81 -1.75
CA LEU A 144 5.07 -6.91 -2.78
C LEU A 144 5.64 -6.63 -4.15
N HIS A 145 6.46 -5.59 -4.29
CA HIS A 145 7.11 -5.23 -5.54
C HIS A 145 7.88 -6.41 -6.12
N ASP A 146 8.81 -6.98 -5.36
CA ASP A 146 9.68 -8.06 -5.81
C ASP A 146 8.91 -9.33 -6.20
N ARG A 147 7.77 -9.59 -5.55
CA ARG A 147 6.94 -10.78 -5.80
C ARG A 147 5.90 -10.61 -6.89
N THR A 148 5.48 -9.39 -7.18
CA THR A 148 4.31 -9.15 -8.03
C THR A 148 4.58 -8.34 -9.30
N TYR A 149 5.67 -7.57 -9.37
CA TYR A 149 5.89 -6.60 -10.47
C TYR A 149 5.75 -7.22 -11.86
N SER A 150 6.37 -8.38 -12.10
CA SER A 150 6.31 -9.06 -13.41
C SER A 150 4.88 -9.51 -13.78
N GLN A 151 4.13 -10.02 -12.81
CA GLN A 151 2.72 -10.41 -13.01
C GLN A 151 1.84 -9.20 -13.26
N LEU A 152 2.05 -8.12 -12.51
CA LEU A 152 1.35 -6.85 -12.68
C LEU A 152 1.63 -6.26 -14.06
N TYR A 153 2.89 -6.21 -14.49
CA TYR A 153 3.27 -5.73 -15.81
C TYR A 153 2.55 -6.52 -16.92
N SER A 154 2.57 -7.85 -16.81
CA SER A 154 1.90 -8.73 -17.77
C SER A 154 0.38 -8.54 -17.80
N ALA A 155 -0.23 -8.23 -16.65
CA ALA A 155 -1.66 -7.98 -16.53
C ALA A 155 -2.07 -6.56 -16.97
N PHE A 156 -1.20 -5.57 -16.82
CA PHE A 156 -1.49 -4.17 -17.15
C PHE A 156 -1.28 -3.87 -18.63
N LYS A 157 -0.17 -4.38 -19.20
CA LYS A 157 0.27 -4.01 -20.56
C LYS A 157 -0.82 -4.20 -21.63
N PRO A 158 -1.64 -5.27 -21.65
CA PRO A 158 -2.68 -5.44 -22.66
C PRO A 158 -3.77 -4.35 -22.63
N ASP A 159 -4.19 -3.91 -21.44
CA ASP A 159 -5.21 -2.86 -21.30
C ASP A 159 -4.64 -1.49 -21.67
N VAL A 160 -3.37 -1.25 -21.31
CA VAL A 160 -2.62 -0.07 -21.74
C VAL A 160 -2.51 0.00 -23.28
N ILE A 161 -2.12 -1.11 -23.92
CA ILE A 161 -2.07 -1.22 -25.40
C ILE A 161 -3.44 -0.90 -26.00
N ARG A 162 -4.53 -1.49 -25.47
CA ARG A 162 -5.88 -1.27 -26.00
C ARG A 162 -6.30 0.20 -25.93
N SER A 163 -6.04 0.85 -24.79
CA SER A 163 -6.35 2.27 -24.61
C SER A 163 -5.56 3.15 -25.59
N LEU A 164 -4.25 2.92 -25.71
CA LEU A 164 -3.39 3.69 -26.61
C LEU A 164 -3.73 3.48 -28.09
N ASN A 165 -4.09 2.25 -28.48
CA ASN A 165 -4.54 1.95 -29.85
C ASN A 165 -5.85 2.66 -30.20
N SER A 166 -6.78 2.79 -29.25
CA SER A 166 -8.09 3.41 -29.49
C SER A 166 -8.02 4.87 -29.94
N VAL A 167 -6.89 5.54 -29.68
CA VAL A 167 -6.64 6.94 -30.04
C VAL A 167 -5.48 7.10 -31.02
N GLY A 168 -5.00 6.00 -31.62
CA GLY A 168 -3.88 6.02 -32.58
C GLY A 168 -2.52 6.40 -31.99
N ALA A 169 -2.40 6.44 -30.66
CA ALA A 169 -1.22 6.94 -29.97
C ALA A 169 0.03 6.06 -30.20
N GLN A 170 -0.14 4.75 -30.33
CA GLN A 170 0.97 3.83 -30.60
C GLN A 170 1.69 4.15 -31.91
N ASN A 171 0.93 4.26 -33.01
CA ASN A 171 1.50 4.54 -34.33
C ASN A 171 2.12 5.93 -34.37
N ALA A 172 1.41 6.95 -33.89
CA ALA A 172 1.90 8.32 -33.86
C ALA A 172 3.19 8.45 -33.02
N TRP A 173 3.26 7.76 -31.88
CA TRP A 173 4.45 7.73 -31.03
C TRP A 173 5.62 7.03 -31.74
N ALA A 174 5.39 5.87 -32.33
CA ALA A 174 6.44 5.12 -33.02
C ALA A 174 7.03 5.93 -34.18
N GLU A 175 6.20 6.58 -35.00
CA GLU A 175 6.66 7.45 -36.09
C GLU A 175 7.50 8.63 -35.57
N LEU A 176 6.98 9.36 -34.58
CA LEU A 176 7.65 10.52 -33.98
C LEU A 176 9.00 10.14 -33.35
N THR A 177 9.01 9.08 -32.55
CA THR A 177 10.19 8.66 -31.79
C THR A 177 11.25 8.01 -32.64
N ASN A 178 10.87 7.28 -33.71
CA ASN A 178 11.84 6.76 -34.68
C ASN A 178 12.55 7.91 -35.39
N ALA A 179 11.81 8.92 -35.88
CA ALA A 179 12.40 10.10 -36.51
C ALA A 179 13.33 10.85 -35.54
N TYR A 180 12.89 11.07 -34.29
CA TYR A 180 13.72 11.68 -33.26
C TYR A 180 14.98 10.86 -32.96
N ASN A 181 14.87 9.53 -32.81
CA ASN A 181 15.99 8.65 -32.49
C ASN A 181 17.04 8.60 -33.61
N THR A 182 16.65 8.78 -34.87
CA THR A 182 17.58 8.98 -35.98
C THR A 182 18.39 10.26 -35.80
N ILE A 183 17.75 11.39 -35.45
CA ILE A 183 18.43 12.67 -35.18
C ILE A 183 19.33 12.57 -33.95
N ALA A 184 18.85 11.91 -32.88
CA ALA A 184 19.61 11.71 -31.66
C ALA A 184 20.88 10.89 -31.89
N THR A 185 20.84 9.89 -32.78
CA THR A 185 22.03 9.11 -33.16
C THR A 185 23.12 9.98 -33.82
N LEU A 186 22.73 11.08 -34.47
CA LEU A 186 23.65 12.01 -35.13
C LEU A 186 24.09 13.16 -34.21
N SER A 187 23.55 13.26 -33.00
CA SER A 187 23.75 14.39 -32.10
C SER A 187 24.27 13.92 -30.73
N PRO A 188 25.54 14.19 -30.38
CA PRO A 188 26.16 13.66 -29.15
C PRO A 188 25.52 14.17 -27.84
N ASN A 189 24.67 15.20 -27.91
CA ASN A 189 23.97 15.79 -26.77
C ASN A 189 22.51 15.32 -26.61
N LEU A 190 22.03 14.40 -27.47
CA LEU A 190 20.66 13.90 -27.42
C LEU A 190 20.63 12.41 -27.07
N ASN A 191 19.83 12.04 -26.08
CA ASN A 191 19.59 10.64 -25.73
C ASN A 191 18.41 10.09 -26.53
N LYS A 192 18.49 8.81 -26.91
CA LYS A 192 17.36 8.10 -27.53
C LYS A 192 16.20 7.96 -26.55
N VAL A 193 14.99 7.91 -27.09
CA VAL A 193 13.74 7.71 -26.34
C VAL A 193 13.19 6.30 -26.56
N ASN A 194 12.42 5.78 -25.60
CA ASN A 194 11.72 4.50 -25.74
C ASN A 194 10.63 4.61 -26.83
N THR A 195 10.67 3.73 -27.81
CA THR A 195 9.69 3.67 -28.90
C THR A 195 8.44 2.85 -28.55
N ASP A 196 8.48 2.03 -27.49
CA ASP A 196 7.32 1.32 -26.97
C ASP A 196 6.60 2.19 -25.93
N LEU A 197 5.57 2.90 -26.39
CA LEU A 197 4.75 3.74 -25.51
C LEU A 197 4.00 2.91 -24.47
N ALA A 198 3.59 1.67 -24.81
CA ALA A 198 2.87 0.83 -23.86
C ALA A 198 3.79 0.37 -22.74
N ASP A 199 5.06 0.05 -23.05
CA ASP A 199 6.07 -0.24 -22.04
C ASP A 199 6.28 0.96 -21.10
N TYR A 200 6.53 2.16 -21.63
CA TYR A 200 6.66 3.37 -20.82
C TYR A 200 5.45 3.58 -19.90
N ALA A 201 4.26 3.54 -20.48
CA ALA A 201 3.01 3.75 -19.77
C ALA A 201 2.75 2.70 -18.69
N THR A 202 3.06 1.43 -18.99
CA THR A 202 2.88 0.32 -18.04
C THR A 202 3.83 0.47 -16.87
N ASN A 203 5.13 0.73 -17.11
CA ASN A 203 6.09 0.94 -16.03
C ASN A 203 5.69 2.15 -15.17
N LYS A 204 5.28 3.28 -15.77
CA LYS A 204 4.82 4.46 -15.01
C LYS A 204 3.54 4.20 -14.21
N ALA A 205 2.61 3.41 -14.75
CA ALA A 205 1.44 2.98 -14.00
C ALA A 205 1.86 2.15 -12.78
N LEU A 206 2.77 1.20 -12.93
CA LEU A 206 3.25 0.38 -11.82
C LEU A 206 4.03 1.19 -10.79
N ASP A 207 4.91 2.10 -11.22
CA ASP A 207 5.61 3.04 -10.34
C ASP A 207 4.59 3.79 -9.45
N GLY A 208 3.54 4.31 -10.07
CA GLY A 208 2.46 5.02 -9.37
C GLY A 208 1.68 4.13 -8.42
N LEU A 209 1.33 2.91 -8.84
CA LEU A 209 0.65 1.94 -7.99
C LEU A 209 1.47 1.61 -6.74
N PHE A 210 2.77 1.35 -6.90
CA PHE A 210 3.65 1.04 -5.76
C PHE A 210 3.92 2.26 -4.88
N LEU A 211 3.91 3.47 -5.43
CA LEU A 211 3.93 4.69 -4.62
C LEU A 211 2.70 4.75 -3.70
N MET A 212 1.51 4.46 -4.23
CA MET A 212 0.28 4.43 -3.42
C MET A 212 0.30 3.31 -2.36
N VAL A 213 0.88 2.14 -2.67
CA VAL A 213 1.10 1.07 -1.68
C VAL A 213 2.04 1.53 -0.57
N ALA A 214 3.12 2.23 -0.92
CA ALA A 214 4.06 2.78 0.06
C ALA A 214 3.40 3.82 0.97
N GLU A 215 2.53 4.67 0.43
CA GLU A 215 1.77 5.62 1.22
C GLU A 215 0.82 4.93 2.21
N GLU A 216 0.11 3.89 1.79
CA GLU A 216 -0.74 3.09 2.68
C GLU A 216 0.06 2.36 3.75
N GLU A 217 1.22 1.77 3.41
CA GLU A 217 2.14 1.18 4.38
C GLU A 217 2.60 2.22 5.42
N ALA A 218 3.00 3.40 4.95
CA ALA A 218 3.45 4.48 5.82
C ALA A 218 2.34 4.96 6.77
N LYS A 219 1.08 5.03 6.30
CA LYS A 219 -0.08 5.35 7.15
C LYS A 219 -0.27 4.30 8.25
N ILE A 220 -0.27 3.01 7.90
CA ILE A 220 -0.44 1.92 8.88
C ILE A 220 0.67 1.92 9.94
N ARG A 221 1.91 2.18 9.52
CA ARG A 221 3.07 2.26 10.44
C ARG A 221 2.96 3.46 11.38
N ARG A 222 2.64 4.65 10.89
CA ARG A 222 2.71 5.90 11.67
C ARG A 222 1.44 6.24 12.45
N ASP A 223 0.27 5.88 11.93
CA ASP A 223 -1.02 6.29 12.50
C ASP A 223 -1.73 5.11 13.19
N PRO A 224 -1.85 5.10 14.52
CA PRO A 224 -2.64 4.11 15.24
C PRO A 224 -4.11 4.05 14.81
N ALA A 225 -4.69 5.16 14.30
CA ALA A 225 -6.07 5.19 13.82
C ALA A 225 -6.24 4.44 12.49
N ALA A 226 -5.18 4.34 11.68
CA ALA A 226 -5.17 3.51 10.47
C ALA A 226 -5.14 1.99 10.81
N ARG A 227 -4.86 1.62 12.06
CA ARG A 227 -4.87 0.24 12.56
C ARG A 227 -6.29 -0.11 13.02
N VAL A 228 -7.19 -0.24 12.05
CA VAL A 228 -8.65 -0.34 12.28
C VAL A 228 -9.10 -1.61 13.00
N THR A 229 -8.25 -2.63 13.11
CA THR A 229 -8.55 -3.85 13.88
C THR A 229 -7.67 -3.96 15.12
N GLU A 230 -8.20 -4.60 16.17
CA GLU A 230 -7.44 -4.86 17.39
C GLU A 230 -6.19 -5.72 17.12
N LEU A 231 -6.27 -6.60 16.12
CA LEU A 231 -5.13 -7.40 15.68
C LEU A 231 -4.02 -6.49 15.10
N LEU A 232 -4.38 -5.52 14.25
CA LEU A 232 -3.43 -4.55 13.70
C LEU A 232 -2.75 -3.70 14.77
N LYS A 233 -3.53 -3.21 15.75
CA LYS A 233 -2.97 -2.42 16.86
C LYS A 233 -1.92 -3.20 17.62
N LYS A 234 -2.19 -4.48 17.93
CA LYS A 234 -1.27 -5.35 18.66
C LYS A 234 -0.02 -5.70 17.85
N VAL A 235 -0.15 -6.01 16.55
CA VAL A 235 1.00 -6.33 15.68
C VAL A 235 1.98 -5.18 15.59
N PHE A 236 1.49 -3.97 15.31
CA PHE A 236 2.36 -2.80 15.18
C PHE A 236 2.73 -2.15 16.53
N ALA A 237 2.30 -2.71 17.66
CA ALA A 237 2.85 -2.41 18.98
C ALA A 237 4.14 -3.20 19.26
N GLN A 238 4.49 -4.18 18.42
CA GLN A 238 5.74 -4.96 18.49
C GLN A 238 6.86 -4.37 17.62
N GLN A 239 6.64 -3.19 17.02
CA GLN A 239 7.56 -2.50 16.11
C GLN A 239 8.55 -1.61 16.87
#